data_AF-A0A2V7PL76-F1
#
_entry.id   AF-A0A2V7PL76-F1
#
_cell.length_a   1.000
_cell.length_b   1.000
_cell.length_c   1.000
_cell.angle_alpha   90.00
_cell.angle_beta   90.00
_cell.angle_gamma   90.00
#
_symmetry.space_group_name_H-M   'P 1'
#
loop_
_entity.id
_entity.type
_entity.pdbx_description
1 polymer ?
#
loop_
_entity_poly.entity_id
_entity_poly.type
_entity_poly.pdbx_seq_one_letter_code
_entity_poly.pdbx_strand_id
1 'polypeptide(L)'
;MLSQTELTTSQFPSAAGTAPTSQAGASNGSRMLFVDNLRILLISMVLVVHLDDTYGAIGSWDYHDPATNLLTGTLLSIPNAIGMASGMGFFFLLAGYFTPGSYDRKGPRAFLQDRLMRLGLPLLLYDLLIHPLVVYIGGGLHGSYWSFYGTFLLQMRGVTGVLWFLAVLLLFDLLYAAWRGLTRHRNADDRQNWKTSQLSSDLWLHLRARSGELCSAYLVASRLDFSTAQRACGLSSPIYQPLHSRSDCLSS
;
A
#
# COMPACT_ATOMS: atom_id res chain seq x y z
N MET A 1 5.12 57.83 63.06
CA MET A 1 3.63 57.76 63.03
C MET A 1 3.24 57.79 61.56
N LEU A 2 2.65 56.70 61.04
CA LEU A 2 1.21 56.61 60.71
C LEU A 2 0.81 57.55 59.54
N SER A 3 0.21 57.09 58.45
CA SER A 3 -0.30 55.76 58.10
C SER A 3 -0.25 55.54 56.58
N GLN A 4 -0.17 54.27 56.15
CA GLN A 4 -0.55 53.90 54.79
C GLN A 4 -2.04 54.17 54.60
N THR A 5 -2.44 54.68 53.43
CA THR A 5 -3.85 54.81 53.03
C THR A 5 -4.06 54.16 51.68
N GLU A 6 -4.47 52.88 51.76
CA GLU A 6 -5.34 52.15 50.84
C GLU A 6 -5.93 52.93 49.65
N LEU A 7 -5.82 52.38 48.44
CA LEU A 7 -6.73 52.67 47.32
C LEU A 7 -6.92 51.45 46.40
N THR A 8 -7.76 50.54 46.89
CA THR A 8 -8.74 49.78 46.10
C THR A 8 -8.22 48.81 45.03
N THR A 9 -7.98 47.57 45.46
CA THR A 9 -8.08 46.38 44.59
C THR A 9 -9.50 46.29 44.00
N SER A 10 -9.66 46.56 42.71
CA SER A 10 -10.93 46.35 41.99
C SER A 10 -11.16 44.86 41.73
N GLN A 11 -11.83 44.22 42.69
CA GLN A 11 -12.23 42.82 42.62
C GLN A 11 -13.34 42.63 41.58
N PHE A 12 -12.97 42.33 40.33
CA PHE A 12 -13.95 41.93 39.32
C PHE A 12 -14.54 40.55 39.66
N PRO A 13 -15.87 40.37 39.58
CA PRO A 13 -16.50 39.09 39.88
C PRO A 13 -16.08 38.02 38.87
N SER A 14 -15.84 36.81 39.37
CA SER A 14 -15.46 35.65 38.56
C SER A 14 -16.59 35.25 37.61
N ALA A 15 -16.55 35.78 36.39
CA ALA A 15 -17.33 35.23 35.30
C ALA A 15 -16.79 33.83 35.00
N ALA A 16 -17.61 32.81 35.26
CA ALA A 16 -17.31 31.42 34.94
C ALA A 16 -17.30 31.20 33.42
N GLY A 17 -16.26 31.71 32.75
CA GLY A 17 -15.94 31.37 31.38
C GLY A 17 -15.49 29.91 31.34
N THR A 18 -16.33 29.05 30.78
CA THR A 18 -16.02 27.63 30.54
C THR A 18 -14.69 27.53 29.80
N ALA A 19 -13.64 27.12 30.51
CA ALA A 19 -12.33 26.90 29.90
C ALA A 19 -12.49 25.89 28.74
N PRO A 20 -11.87 26.12 27.57
CA PRO A 20 -11.95 25.16 26.48
C PRO A 20 -11.40 23.84 27.00
N THR A 21 -12.26 22.81 27.00
CA THR A 21 -11.91 21.50 27.54
C THR A 21 -10.80 20.90 26.68
N SER A 22 -9.55 21.08 27.12
CA SER A 22 -8.40 20.41 26.55
C SER A 22 -8.69 18.91 26.56
N GLN A 23 -8.77 18.29 25.38
CA GLN A 23 -9.08 16.87 25.24
C GLN A 23 -7.88 16.01 25.67
N ALA A 24 -7.65 15.96 26.98
CA ALA A 24 -6.84 14.94 27.63
C ALA A 24 -7.62 13.61 27.61
N GLY A 25 -7.52 12.86 26.51
CA GLY A 25 -8.45 11.75 26.26
C GLY A 25 -8.05 10.72 25.20
N ALA A 26 -6.77 10.38 25.07
CA ALA A 26 -6.37 9.13 24.40
C ALA A 26 -4.99 8.67 24.90
N SER A 27 -4.88 7.41 25.32
CA SER A 27 -3.60 6.76 25.61
C SER A 27 -2.81 6.58 24.32
N ASN A 28 -1.98 7.56 24.01
CA ASN A 28 -1.29 7.64 22.73
C ASN A 28 -0.13 6.63 22.65
N GLY A 29 -0.26 5.62 21.79
CA GLY A 29 0.94 5.03 21.18
C GLY A 29 1.76 6.16 20.54
N SER A 30 3.07 6.18 20.83
CA SER A 30 3.98 7.33 20.61
C SER A 30 3.62 8.19 19.39
N ARG A 31 3.00 9.35 19.61
CA ARG A 31 2.69 10.29 18.53
C ARG A 31 4.00 10.87 18.01
N MET A 32 4.30 10.62 16.74
CA MET A 32 5.47 11.17 16.08
C MET A 32 5.25 12.65 15.80
N LEU A 33 5.54 13.51 16.78
CA LEU A 33 5.38 14.97 16.70
C LEU A 33 6.03 15.58 15.44
N PHE A 34 7.13 14.99 14.97
CA PHE A 34 7.77 15.34 13.70
C PHE A 34 6.81 15.23 12.49
N VAL A 35 6.03 14.15 12.42
CA VAL A 35 5.07 13.91 11.33
C VAL A 35 3.91 14.89 11.40
N ASP A 36 3.44 15.23 12.60
CA ASP A 36 2.36 16.18 12.77
C ASP A 36 2.81 17.62 12.45
N ASN A 37 4.03 18.02 12.86
CA ASN A 37 4.64 19.29 12.45
C ASN A 37 4.85 19.37 10.92
N LEU A 38 5.32 18.29 10.29
CA LEU A 38 5.48 18.23 8.83
C LEU A 38 4.13 18.37 8.13
N ARG A 39 3.06 17.72 8.63
CA ARG A 39 1.70 17.90 8.09
C ARG A 39 1.22 19.34 8.21
N ILE A 40 1.44 20.00 9.35
CA ILE A 40 1.04 21.41 9.53
C ILE A 40 1.77 22.30 8.52
N LEU A 41 3.08 22.12 8.33
CA LEU A 41 3.85 22.83 7.32
C LEU A 41 3.27 22.61 5.91
N LEU A 42 3.05 21.36 5.51
CA LEU A 42 2.53 21.01 4.19
C LEU A 42 1.10 21.55 3.95
N ILE A 43 0.22 21.49 4.95
CA ILE A 43 -1.13 22.08 4.87
C ILE A 43 -1.05 23.60 4.73
N SER A 44 -0.18 24.27 5.51
CA SER A 44 0.02 25.72 5.40
C SER A 44 0.54 26.14 4.03
N MET A 45 1.39 25.32 3.40
CA MET A 45 1.88 25.53 2.04
C MET A 45 0.75 25.46 1.00
N VAL A 46 -0.14 24.47 1.13
CA VAL A 46 -1.32 24.32 0.25
C VAL A 46 -2.32 25.47 0.42
N LEU A 47 -2.48 26.00 1.64
CA LEU A 47 -3.28 27.21 1.86
C LEU A 47 -2.70 28.41 1.09
N VAL A 48 -1.37 28.59 1.06
CA VAL A 48 -0.74 29.68 0.29
C VAL A 48 -0.89 29.49 -1.22
N VAL A 49 -0.81 28.25 -1.73
CA VAL A 49 -1.09 27.94 -3.14
C VAL A 49 -2.51 28.37 -3.53
N HIS A 50 -3.54 28.01 -2.73
CA HIS A 50 -4.92 28.40 -3.03
C HIS A 50 -5.21 29.91 -2.84
N LEU A 51 -4.40 30.61 -2.06
CA LEU A 51 -4.43 32.07 -2.01
C LEU A 51 -3.85 32.69 -3.30
N ASP A 52 -2.81 32.10 -3.91
CA ASP A 52 -2.31 32.51 -5.23
C ASP A 52 -3.30 32.17 -6.36
N ASP A 53 -3.99 31.03 -6.29
CA ASP A 53 -5.06 30.69 -7.25
C ASP A 53 -6.19 31.76 -7.27
N THR A 54 -6.47 32.39 -6.12
CA THR A 54 -7.57 33.36 -5.94
C THR A 54 -7.14 34.83 -6.14
N TYR A 55 -5.98 35.21 -5.60
CA TYR A 55 -5.48 36.60 -5.53
C TYR A 55 -4.16 36.82 -6.29
N GLY A 56 -3.69 35.79 -6.99
CA GLY A 56 -2.49 35.82 -7.82
C GLY A 56 -2.80 35.91 -9.30
N ALA A 57 -1.73 35.86 -10.10
CA ALA A 57 -1.81 35.93 -11.57
C ALA A 57 -1.67 34.55 -12.26
N ILE A 58 -1.46 33.48 -11.48
CA ILE A 58 -1.10 32.15 -11.98
C ILE A 58 -1.92 31.07 -11.26
N GLY A 59 -2.99 30.62 -11.91
CA GLY A 59 -3.86 29.56 -11.40
C GLY A 59 -5.00 29.26 -12.38
N SER A 60 -5.62 28.09 -12.24
CA SER A 60 -6.87 27.76 -12.95
C SER A 60 -8.01 27.72 -11.92
N TRP A 61 -8.58 28.88 -11.62
CA TRP A 61 -9.67 29.04 -10.66
C TRP A 61 -10.89 29.67 -11.33
N ASP A 62 -12.09 29.37 -10.83
CA ASP A 62 -13.35 29.88 -11.39
C ASP A 62 -13.61 31.37 -11.07
N TYR A 63 -12.76 31.99 -10.24
CA TYR A 63 -12.89 33.37 -9.76
C TYR A 63 -11.52 34.04 -9.60
N HIS A 64 -11.32 35.18 -10.29
CA HIS A 64 -10.13 36.01 -10.10
C HIS A 64 -10.53 37.38 -9.57
N ASP A 65 -9.81 37.87 -8.56
CA ASP A 65 -10.00 39.23 -8.06
C ASP A 65 -9.53 40.27 -9.10
N PRO A 66 -10.40 41.20 -9.56
CA PRO A 66 -10.00 42.27 -10.48
C PRO A 66 -9.00 43.27 -9.89
N ALA A 67 -8.74 43.26 -8.57
CA ALA A 67 -7.78 44.13 -7.89
C ALA A 67 -6.33 43.59 -7.87
N THR A 68 -6.03 42.54 -8.63
CA THR A 68 -4.69 41.92 -8.70
C THR A 68 -3.64 42.87 -9.27
N ASN A 69 -2.56 43.07 -8.51
CA ASN A 69 -1.41 43.91 -8.90
C ASN A 69 -0.19 43.02 -9.22
N LEU A 70 0.64 43.43 -10.19
CA LEU A 70 1.85 42.69 -10.60
C LEU A 70 2.78 42.32 -9.43
N LEU A 71 2.93 43.22 -8.45
CA LEU A 71 3.73 42.97 -7.25
C LEU A 71 3.14 41.83 -6.41
N THR A 72 1.83 41.86 -6.15
CA THR A 72 1.11 40.83 -5.38
C THR A 72 1.22 39.47 -6.09
N GLY A 73 0.90 39.40 -7.38
CA GLY A 73 1.00 38.16 -8.15
C GLY A 73 2.42 37.57 -8.15
N THR A 74 3.45 38.41 -8.30
CA THR A 74 4.85 37.94 -8.27
C THR A 74 5.26 37.42 -6.89
N LEU A 75 4.81 38.08 -5.81
CA LEU A 75 5.12 37.68 -4.44
C LEU A 75 4.43 36.36 -4.03
N LEU A 76 3.23 36.06 -4.53
CA LEU A 76 2.53 34.81 -4.26
C LEU A 76 2.96 33.67 -5.22
N SER A 77 3.40 33.98 -6.44
CA SER A 77 3.93 32.99 -7.41
C SER A 77 5.15 32.21 -6.89
N ILE A 78 6.02 32.83 -6.09
CA ILE A 78 7.22 32.20 -5.53
C ILE A 78 6.86 31.06 -4.55
N PRO A 79 6.09 31.28 -3.46
CA PRO A 79 5.66 30.19 -2.59
C PRO A 79 4.72 29.22 -3.30
N ASN A 80 3.94 29.64 -4.30
CA ASN A 80 3.15 28.71 -5.12
C ASN A 80 4.03 27.70 -5.85
N ALA A 81 5.05 28.15 -6.58
CA ALA A 81 5.98 27.27 -7.29
C ALA A 81 6.69 26.26 -6.36
N ILE A 82 7.10 26.70 -5.16
CA ILE A 82 7.69 25.80 -4.16
C ILE A 82 6.64 24.84 -3.59
N GLY A 83 5.41 25.31 -3.37
CA GLY A 83 4.28 24.51 -2.87
C GLY A 83 3.84 23.40 -3.84
N MET A 84 3.72 23.71 -5.13
CA MET A 84 3.43 22.72 -6.17
C MET A 84 4.57 21.71 -6.32
N ALA A 85 5.83 22.17 -6.38
CA ALA A 85 6.98 21.29 -6.60
C ALA A 85 7.28 20.37 -5.41
N SER A 86 7.16 20.86 -4.17
CA SER A 86 7.54 20.12 -2.97
C SER A 86 6.35 19.59 -2.17
N GLY A 87 5.31 20.40 -1.97
CA GLY A 87 4.20 20.10 -1.08
C GLY A 87 3.43 18.85 -1.51
N MET A 88 3.03 18.79 -2.78
CA MET A 88 2.32 17.63 -3.34
C MET A 88 3.17 16.35 -3.27
N GLY A 89 4.46 16.44 -3.61
CA GLY A 89 5.40 15.32 -3.54
C GLY A 89 5.56 14.77 -2.12
N PHE A 90 5.74 15.64 -1.12
CA PHE A 90 5.82 15.22 0.29
C PHE A 90 4.51 14.60 0.80
N PHE A 91 3.35 15.10 0.38
CA PHE A 91 2.07 14.49 0.72
C PHE A 91 1.92 13.07 0.14
N PHE A 92 2.32 12.85 -1.12
CA PHE A 92 2.31 11.51 -1.72
C PHE A 92 3.30 10.56 -1.04
N LEU A 93 4.51 11.03 -0.69
CA LEU A 93 5.50 10.26 0.07
C LEU A 93 4.93 9.86 1.44
N LEU A 94 4.29 10.79 2.15
CA LEU A 94 3.72 10.55 3.47
C LEU A 94 2.54 9.55 3.40
N ALA A 95 1.71 9.64 2.37
CA ALA A 95 0.64 8.67 2.12
C ALA A 95 1.22 7.27 1.86
N GLY A 96 2.19 7.15 0.95
CA GLY A 96 2.86 5.88 0.62
C GLY A 96 3.55 5.23 1.83
N TYR A 97 4.14 6.03 2.73
CA TYR A 97 4.75 5.54 3.96
C TYR A 97 3.74 4.91 4.93
N PHE A 98 2.54 5.50 5.09
CA PHE A 98 1.53 5.02 6.03
C PHE A 98 0.55 3.97 5.47
N THR A 99 0.40 3.88 4.15
CA THR A 99 -0.48 2.89 3.50
C THR A 99 -0.17 1.42 3.85
N PRO A 100 1.09 0.89 3.82
CA PRO A 100 1.35 -0.51 4.16
C PRO A 100 0.95 -0.87 5.59
N GLY A 101 1.34 -0.05 6.57
CA GLY A 101 1.00 -0.28 7.98
C GLY A 101 -0.50 -0.17 8.29
N SER A 102 -1.24 0.66 7.54
CA SER A 102 -2.69 0.74 7.66
C SER A 102 -3.38 -0.47 7.00
N TYR A 103 -2.89 -0.92 5.84
CA TYR A 103 -3.40 -2.07 5.11
C TYR A 103 -3.23 -3.38 5.88
N ASP A 104 -2.04 -3.65 6.42
CA ASP A 104 -1.80 -4.91 7.14
C ASP A 104 -2.52 -4.95 8.51
N ARG A 105 -2.78 -3.80 9.16
CA ARG A 105 -3.57 -3.74 10.41
C ARG A 105 -5.08 -3.88 10.21
N LYS A 106 -5.64 -3.33 9.12
CA LYS A 106 -7.10 -3.37 8.85
C LYS A 106 -7.54 -4.55 7.99
N GLY A 107 -6.63 -5.11 7.19
CA GLY A 107 -6.97 -6.07 6.13
C GLY A 107 -7.62 -5.41 4.90
N PRO A 108 -7.66 -6.12 3.76
CA PRO A 108 -7.93 -5.52 2.46
C PRO A 108 -9.32 -4.85 2.33
N ARG A 109 -10.40 -5.54 2.74
CA ARG A 109 -11.77 -5.01 2.57
C ARG A 109 -12.03 -3.78 3.45
N ALA A 110 -11.67 -3.84 4.73
CA ALA A 110 -11.89 -2.75 5.66
C ALA A 110 -10.99 -1.54 5.38
N PHE A 111 -9.75 -1.76 4.90
CA PHE A 111 -8.91 -0.68 4.39
C PHE A 111 -9.58 0.04 3.21
N LEU A 112 -10.02 -0.70 2.18
CA LEU A 112 -10.56 -0.09 0.97
C LEU A 112 -11.90 0.63 1.21
N GLN A 113 -12.78 0.06 2.04
CA GLN A 113 -14.05 0.68 2.40
C GLN A 113 -13.85 1.99 3.20
N ASP A 114 -12.92 2.01 4.17
CA ASP A 114 -12.56 3.20 4.94
C ASP A 114 -11.99 4.32 4.05
N ARG A 115 -11.15 3.97 3.07
CA ARG A 115 -10.63 4.92 2.07
C ARG A 115 -11.73 5.45 1.14
N LEU A 116 -12.55 4.57 0.57
CA LEU A 116 -13.63 4.97 -0.34
C LEU A 116 -14.68 5.86 0.35
N MET A 117 -15.06 5.55 1.59
CA MET A 117 -16.00 6.37 2.35
C MET A 117 -15.42 7.72 2.80
N ARG A 118 -14.10 7.82 3.05
CA ARG A 118 -13.47 9.07 3.51
C ARG A 118 -12.92 9.96 2.41
N LEU A 119 -12.52 9.39 1.26
CA LEU A 119 -11.92 10.12 0.14
C LEU A 119 -12.85 10.13 -1.08
N GLY A 120 -13.43 8.97 -1.42
CA GLY A 120 -14.29 8.81 -2.59
C GLY A 120 -15.66 9.49 -2.44
N LEU A 121 -16.27 9.45 -1.25
CA LEU A 121 -17.58 10.11 -1.03
C LEU A 121 -17.48 11.65 -1.12
N PRO A 122 -16.53 12.35 -0.46
CA PRO A 122 -16.35 13.78 -0.66
C PRO A 122 -15.99 14.16 -2.11
N LEU A 123 -15.14 13.34 -2.75
CA LEU A 123 -14.75 13.51 -4.15
C LEU A 123 -15.97 13.49 -5.09
N LEU A 124 -16.79 12.45 -4.99
CA LEU A 124 -17.98 12.28 -5.83
C LEU A 124 -19.04 13.35 -5.54
N LEU A 125 -19.24 13.72 -4.27
CA LEU A 125 -20.15 14.80 -3.88
C LEU A 125 -19.74 16.13 -4.51
N TYR A 126 -18.45 16.48 -4.45
CA TYR A 126 -17.99 17.74 -5.04
C TYR A 126 -18.09 17.73 -6.56
N ASP A 127 -17.56 16.70 -7.22
CA ASP A 127 -17.39 16.66 -8.68
C ASP A 127 -18.74 16.60 -9.42
N LEU A 128 -19.76 15.92 -8.85
CA LEU A 128 -21.09 15.81 -9.47
C LEU A 128 -22.09 16.88 -9.02
N LEU A 129 -21.92 17.50 -7.83
CA LEU A 129 -22.92 18.43 -7.28
C LEU A 129 -22.39 19.85 -7.11
N ILE A 130 -21.22 20.02 -6.49
CA ILE A 130 -20.71 21.37 -6.14
C ILE A 130 -20.04 22.02 -7.35
N HIS A 131 -19.12 21.32 -8.02
CA HIS A 131 -18.37 21.85 -9.15
C HIS A 131 -19.29 22.33 -10.32
N PRO A 132 -20.24 21.53 -10.84
CA PRO A 132 -21.18 22.02 -11.87
C PRO A 132 -22.05 23.19 -11.39
N LEU A 133 -22.42 23.22 -10.11
CA LEU A 133 -23.20 24.32 -9.55
C LEU A 133 -22.39 25.62 -9.49
N VAL A 134 -21.12 25.55 -9.06
CA VAL A 134 -20.20 26.69 -9.01
C VAL A 134 -19.94 27.24 -10.42
N VAL A 135 -19.61 26.38 -11.39
CA VAL A 135 -19.37 26.81 -12.77
C VAL A 135 -20.63 27.39 -13.42
N TYR A 136 -21.82 26.84 -13.13
CA TYR A 136 -23.09 27.38 -13.64
C TYR A 136 -23.43 28.77 -13.06
N ILE A 137 -23.15 28.99 -11.78
CA ILE A 137 -23.35 30.29 -11.12
C ILE A 137 -22.32 31.30 -11.61
N GLY A 138 -21.03 30.94 -11.62
CA GLY A 138 -19.94 31.80 -12.09
C GLY A 138 -20.05 32.16 -13.57
N GLY A 139 -20.55 31.23 -14.39
CA GLY A 139 -20.90 31.44 -15.79
C GLY A 139 -22.15 32.28 -16.04
N GLY A 140 -22.78 32.86 -15.00
CA GLY A 140 -23.87 33.83 -15.13
C GLY A 140 -25.29 33.24 -15.26
N LEU A 141 -25.51 31.97 -14.90
CA LEU A 141 -26.83 31.32 -14.93
C LEU A 141 -27.51 31.28 -16.31
N HIS A 142 -26.73 31.18 -17.39
CA HIS A 142 -27.25 31.22 -18.76
C HIS A 142 -28.00 29.92 -19.13
N GLY A 143 -29.31 30.05 -19.40
CA GLY A 143 -30.13 28.99 -19.98
C GLY A 143 -30.77 28.04 -18.96
N SER A 144 -30.87 26.76 -19.31
CA SER A 144 -31.40 25.71 -18.43
C SER A 144 -30.26 24.91 -17.82
N TYR A 145 -30.27 24.77 -16.49
CA TYR A 145 -29.28 24.00 -15.74
C TYR A 145 -29.13 22.57 -16.28
N TRP A 146 -30.21 21.91 -16.68
CA TRP A 146 -30.15 20.53 -17.17
C TRP A 146 -29.45 20.39 -18.52
N SER A 147 -29.61 21.36 -19.43
CA SER A 147 -28.83 21.39 -20.67
C SER A 147 -27.36 21.67 -20.41
N PHE A 148 -27.05 22.61 -19.51
CA PHE A 148 -25.68 22.90 -19.10
C PHE A 148 -25.02 21.68 -18.46
N TYR A 149 -25.70 21.01 -17.54
CA TYR A 149 -25.22 19.82 -16.83
C TYR A 149 -24.92 18.66 -17.80
N GLY A 150 -25.78 18.46 -18.81
CA GLY A 150 -25.54 17.47 -19.87
C GLY A 150 -24.28 17.78 -20.69
N THR A 151 -24.07 19.04 -21.09
CA THR A 151 -22.82 19.44 -21.76
C THR A 151 -21.60 19.37 -20.85
N PHE A 152 -21.74 19.76 -19.58
CA PHE A 152 -20.69 19.74 -18.58
C PHE A 152 -20.17 18.32 -18.36
N LEU A 153 -21.04 17.33 -18.17
CA LEU A 153 -20.63 15.92 -18.04
C LEU A 153 -19.89 15.37 -19.26
N LEU A 154 -20.16 15.88 -20.47
CA LEU A 154 -19.44 15.51 -21.69
C LEU A 154 -18.09 16.24 -21.83
N GLN A 155 -17.96 17.43 -21.22
CA GLN A 155 -16.74 18.25 -21.22
C GLN A 155 -15.80 17.94 -20.04
N MET A 156 -16.30 17.33 -18.97
CA MET A 156 -15.55 16.94 -17.77
C MET A 156 -14.49 15.89 -18.09
N ARG A 157 -13.23 16.31 -18.22
CA ARG A 157 -12.07 15.44 -18.50
C ARG A 157 -11.42 14.93 -17.22
N GLY A 158 -12.18 14.17 -16.44
CA GLY A 158 -11.76 13.63 -15.14
C GLY A 158 -11.97 14.62 -14.00
N VAL A 159 -11.46 14.27 -12.81
CA VAL A 159 -11.57 15.09 -11.60
C VAL A 159 -10.79 16.38 -11.79
N THR A 160 -11.51 17.50 -11.74
CA THR A 160 -10.97 18.85 -11.93
C THR A 160 -11.15 19.67 -10.65
N GLY A 161 -10.32 20.70 -10.46
CA GLY A 161 -10.27 21.49 -9.22
C GLY A 161 -9.52 20.80 -8.06
N VAL A 162 -9.63 21.37 -6.86
CA VAL A 162 -8.79 21.07 -5.68
C VAL A 162 -8.73 19.60 -5.23
N LEU A 163 -9.74 18.81 -5.60
CA LEU A 163 -9.88 17.42 -5.17
C LEU A 163 -9.13 16.40 -6.04
N TRP A 164 -8.45 16.85 -7.11
CA TRP A 164 -7.58 15.98 -7.93
C TRP A 164 -6.58 15.17 -7.08
N PHE A 165 -6.04 15.78 -6.02
CA PHE A 165 -5.13 15.14 -5.08
C PHE A 165 -5.77 13.93 -4.37
N LEU A 166 -7.03 14.04 -3.95
CA LEU A 166 -7.75 12.92 -3.31
C LEU A 166 -8.02 11.78 -4.30
N ALA A 167 -8.27 12.10 -5.57
CA ALA A 167 -8.44 11.11 -6.62
C ALA A 167 -7.13 10.32 -6.87
N VAL A 168 -5.98 11.00 -6.91
CA VAL A 168 -4.67 10.35 -7.07
C VAL A 168 -4.31 9.49 -5.82
N LEU A 169 -4.58 9.97 -4.61
CA LEU A 169 -4.43 9.16 -3.39
C LEU A 169 -5.29 7.89 -3.43
N LEU A 170 -6.55 8.02 -3.83
CA LEU A 170 -7.47 6.88 -3.94
C LEU A 170 -6.99 5.88 -5.00
N LEU A 171 -6.48 6.36 -6.14
CA LEU A 171 -5.88 5.54 -7.18
C LEU A 171 -4.66 4.77 -6.66
N PHE A 172 -3.75 5.42 -5.93
CA PHE A 172 -2.58 4.74 -5.34
C PHE A 172 -2.98 3.69 -4.29
N ASP A 173 -3.96 3.98 -3.43
CA ASP A 173 -4.46 3.01 -2.45
C ASP A 173 -5.16 1.81 -3.14
N LEU A 174 -5.89 2.03 -4.24
CA LEU A 174 -6.48 0.98 -5.08
C LEU A 174 -5.42 0.12 -5.76
N LEU A 175 -4.41 0.75 -6.39
CA LEU A 175 -3.29 0.05 -7.03
C LEU A 175 -2.48 -0.78 -6.02
N TYR A 176 -2.21 -0.23 -4.84
CA TYR A 176 -1.52 -0.95 -3.77
C TYR A 176 -2.33 -2.15 -3.27
N ALA A 177 -3.64 -1.98 -3.05
CA ALA A 177 -4.52 -3.07 -2.64
C ALA A 177 -4.63 -4.16 -3.73
N ALA A 178 -4.74 -3.78 -5.00
CA ALA A 178 -4.75 -4.71 -6.13
C ALA A 178 -3.43 -5.50 -6.24
N TRP A 179 -2.28 -4.82 -6.15
CA TRP A 179 -0.96 -5.45 -6.14
C TRP A 179 -0.79 -6.44 -4.97
N ARG A 180 -1.20 -6.05 -3.76
CA ARG A 180 -1.17 -6.93 -2.56
C ARG A 180 -2.16 -8.08 -2.65
N GLY A 181 -3.29 -7.91 -3.33
CA GLY A 181 -4.22 -9.00 -3.66
C GLY A 181 -3.59 -10.00 -4.62
N LEU A 182 -3.09 -9.53 -5.77
CA LEU A 182 -2.54 -10.36 -6.83
C LEU A 182 -1.29 -11.15 -6.38
N THR A 183 -0.40 -10.50 -5.63
CA THR A 183 0.79 -11.17 -5.05
C THR A 183 0.43 -12.19 -3.96
N ARG A 184 -0.65 -11.99 -3.19
CA ARG A 184 -1.17 -13.02 -2.25
C ARG A 184 -1.73 -14.23 -2.98
N HIS A 185 -2.44 -14.04 -4.10
CA HIS A 185 -2.92 -15.14 -4.93
C HIS A 185 -1.78 -15.92 -5.57
N ARG A 186 -0.78 -15.24 -6.16
CA ARG A 186 0.41 -15.92 -6.72
C ARG A 186 1.15 -16.76 -5.66
N ASN A 187 1.40 -16.19 -4.48
CA ASN A 187 2.02 -16.93 -3.36
C ASN A 187 1.15 -18.06 -2.78
N ALA A 188 -0.16 -18.08 -3.05
CA ALA A 188 -1.04 -19.19 -2.67
C ALA A 188 -0.99 -20.31 -3.70
N ASP A 189 -1.00 -19.95 -4.99
CA ASP A 189 -0.92 -20.86 -6.13
C ASP A 189 0.47 -21.54 -6.21
N ASP A 190 1.55 -20.76 -6.09
CA ASP A 190 2.93 -21.26 -5.93
C ASP A 190 3.04 -22.23 -4.73
N ARG A 191 2.30 -21.96 -3.64
CA ARG A 191 2.26 -22.83 -2.45
C ARG A 191 1.45 -24.10 -2.62
N GLN A 192 0.51 -24.12 -3.54
CA GLN A 192 -0.25 -25.32 -3.87
C GLN A 192 0.52 -26.17 -4.88
N ASN A 193 1.16 -25.52 -5.87
CA ASN A 193 1.97 -26.13 -6.89
C ASN A 193 3.21 -26.86 -6.32
N TRP A 194 3.94 -26.27 -5.35
CA TRP A 194 5.06 -27.00 -4.72
C TRP A 194 4.59 -28.21 -3.91
N LYS A 195 3.42 -28.14 -3.27
CA LYS A 195 2.88 -29.30 -2.54
C LYS A 195 2.55 -30.43 -3.49
N THR A 196 1.95 -30.13 -4.64
CA THR A 196 1.65 -31.14 -5.66
C THR A 196 2.92 -31.71 -6.30
N SER A 197 3.94 -30.89 -6.56
CA SER A 197 5.22 -31.38 -7.08
C SER A 197 5.94 -32.26 -6.04
N GLN A 198 5.98 -31.86 -4.78
CA GLN A 198 6.60 -32.63 -3.71
C GLN A 198 5.88 -33.97 -3.43
N LEU A 199 4.54 -33.96 -3.38
CA LEU A 199 3.73 -35.19 -3.31
C LEU A 199 4.02 -36.14 -4.49
N SER A 200 4.22 -35.60 -5.69
CA SER A 200 4.59 -36.41 -6.85
C SER A 200 6.01 -36.97 -6.75
N SER A 201 7.00 -36.20 -6.26
CA SER A 201 8.37 -36.71 -6.09
C SER A 201 8.44 -37.80 -5.02
N ASP A 202 7.69 -37.65 -3.93
CA ASP A 202 7.61 -38.66 -2.86
C ASP A 202 6.96 -39.96 -3.39
N LEU A 203 5.89 -39.84 -4.19
CA LEU A 203 5.26 -40.97 -4.87
C LEU A 203 6.23 -41.68 -5.84
N TRP A 204 7.00 -40.91 -6.64
CA TRP A 204 8.02 -41.47 -7.54
C TRP A 204 9.16 -42.18 -6.77
N LEU A 205 9.59 -41.64 -5.64
CA LEU A 205 10.59 -42.27 -4.78
C LEU A 205 10.07 -43.57 -4.17
N HIS A 206 8.84 -43.59 -3.67
CA HIS A 206 8.21 -44.81 -3.15
C HIS A 206 7.99 -45.89 -4.23
N LEU A 207 7.53 -45.50 -5.43
CA LEU A 207 7.39 -46.43 -6.56
C LEU A 207 8.75 -47.01 -6.99
N ARG A 208 9.80 -46.17 -7.05
CA ARG A 208 11.17 -46.61 -7.35
C ARG A 208 11.69 -47.58 -6.28
N ALA A 209 11.53 -47.26 -4.99
CA ALA A 209 11.93 -48.14 -3.88
C ALA A 209 11.26 -49.52 -3.99
N ARG A 210 9.93 -49.55 -4.17
CA ARG A 210 9.15 -50.78 -4.31
C ARG A 210 9.54 -51.61 -5.54
N SER A 211 9.89 -50.95 -6.65
CA SER A 211 10.42 -51.64 -7.85
C SER A 211 11.80 -52.26 -7.61
N GLY A 212 12.64 -51.63 -6.78
CA GLY A 212 13.94 -52.16 -6.36
C GLY A 212 13.79 -53.39 -5.46
N GLU A 213 12.84 -53.37 -4.51
CA GLU A 213 12.51 -54.53 -3.68
C GLU A 213 12.00 -55.71 -4.51
N LEU A 214 11.10 -55.47 -5.47
CA LEU A 214 10.60 -56.51 -6.38
C LEU A 214 11.73 -57.09 -7.27
N CYS A 215 12.64 -56.26 -7.77
CA CYS A 215 13.78 -56.71 -8.55
C CYS A 215 14.77 -57.55 -7.71
N SER A 216 15.02 -57.11 -6.47
CA SER A 216 15.85 -57.84 -5.50
C SER A 216 15.22 -59.19 -5.12
N ALA A 217 13.92 -59.22 -4.83
CA ALA A 217 13.17 -60.44 -4.54
C ALA A 217 13.18 -61.43 -5.72
N TYR A 218 13.05 -60.93 -6.96
CA TYR A 218 13.11 -61.77 -8.16
C TYR A 218 14.52 -62.33 -8.42
N LEU A 219 15.58 -61.56 -8.15
CA LEU A 219 16.97 -62.02 -8.21
C LEU A 219 17.30 -63.04 -7.11
N VAL A 220 16.69 -62.94 -5.93
CA VAL A 220 16.83 -63.95 -4.87
C VAL A 220 16.06 -65.22 -5.23
N ALA A 221 14.81 -65.11 -5.69
CA ALA A 221 13.99 -66.26 -6.11
C ALA A 221 14.66 -67.06 -7.24
N SER A 222 15.14 -66.39 -8.30
CA SER A 222 15.84 -67.04 -9.41
C SER A 222 17.16 -67.71 -9.02
N ARG A 223 17.89 -67.18 -8.02
CA ARG A 223 19.07 -67.89 -7.45
C ARG A 223 18.69 -69.12 -6.64
N LEU A 224 17.55 -69.08 -5.94
CA LEU A 224 17.05 -70.23 -5.16
C LEU A 224 16.58 -71.37 -6.08
N ASP A 225 15.85 -71.07 -7.15
CA ASP A 225 15.49 -72.07 -8.18
C ASP A 225 16.74 -72.70 -8.81
N PHE A 226 17.74 -71.89 -9.17
CA PHE A 226 18.98 -72.41 -9.76
C PHE A 226 19.76 -73.32 -8.79
N SER A 227 19.86 -72.95 -7.51
CA SER A 227 20.51 -73.79 -6.49
C SER A 227 19.75 -75.10 -6.23
N THR A 228 18.41 -75.06 -6.31
CA THR A 228 17.56 -76.25 -6.12
C THR A 228 17.67 -77.19 -7.32
N ALA A 229 17.68 -76.66 -8.54
CA ALA A 229 17.95 -77.43 -9.75
C ALA A 229 19.34 -78.09 -9.75
N GLN A 230 20.38 -77.40 -9.28
CA GLN A 230 21.72 -78.00 -9.15
C GLN A 230 21.76 -79.15 -8.13
N ARG A 231 20.99 -79.09 -7.04
CA ARG A 231 20.90 -80.21 -6.08
C ARG A 231 20.09 -81.39 -6.61
N ALA A 232 19.04 -81.14 -7.40
CA ALA A 232 18.23 -82.18 -8.01
C ALA A 232 19.00 -83.01 -9.07
N CYS A 233 19.94 -82.39 -9.80
CA CYS A 233 20.72 -83.05 -10.84
C CYS A 233 21.95 -83.85 -10.34
N GLY A 234 22.22 -83.89 -9.03
CA GLY A 234 23.22 -84.79 -8.43
C GLY A 234 24.66 -84.65 -8.97
N LEU A 235 25.01 -83.51 -9.57
CA LEU A 235 26.26 -83.37 -10.31
C LEU A 235 27.45 -83.10 -9.36
N SER A 236 28.13 -84.17 -8.98
CA SER A 236 29.46 -84.10 -8.37
C SER A 236 30.45 -83.37 -9.29
N SER A 237 31.32 -82.57 -8.67
CA SER A 237 32.32 -81.71 -9.32
C SER A 237 33.24 -82.42 -10.32
N PRO A 238 33.92 -81.61 -11.15
CA PRO A 238 35.38 -81.74 -11.14
C PRO A 238 36.11 -80.39 -11.02
N ILE A 239 37.05 -80.38 -10.06
CA ILE A 239 38.47 -80.00 -10.24
C ILE A 239 38.76 -78.89 -11.28
N TYR A 240 39.20 -77.72 -10.79
CA TYR A 240 40.20 -76.91 -11.49
C TYR A 240 41.05 -76.09 -10.50
N GLN A 241 42.32 -76.50 -10.33
CA GLN A 241 43.43 -75.61 -9.92
C GLN A 241 44.22 -75.25 -11.19
N PRO A 242 44.75 -74.02 -11.29
CA PRO A 242 46.21 -73.81 -11.16
C PRO A 242 46.53 -72.64 -10.19
N LEU A 243 47.49 -72.77 -9.27
CA LEU A 243 48.95 -72.56 -9.43
C LEU A 243 49.41 -71.09 -9.62
N HIS A 244 49.93 -70.55 -8.51
CA HIS A 244 51.02 -69.57 -8.34
C HIS A 244 51.30 -68.46 -9.38
N SER A 245 51.37 -67.21 -8.89
CA SER A 245 52.66 -66.46 -8.82
C SER A 245 52.66 -65.37 -7.73
N ARG A 246 53.83 -65.14 -7.12
CA ARG A 246 54.23 -63.86 -6.46
C ARG A 246 54.49 -62.80 -7.56
N SER A 247 54.68 -61.50 -7.34
CA SER A 247 54.77 -60.62 -6.15
C SER A 247 53.93 -59.33 -6.42
N ASP A 248 54.10 -58.11 -5.88
CA ASP A 248 55.12 -57.48 -5.00
C ASP A 248 54.56 -56.26 -4.24
N CYS A 249 55.42 -55.55 -3.50
CA CYS A 249 55.15 -54.29 -2.80
C CYS A 249 55.45 -53.03 -3.64
N LEU A 250 55.21 -51.85 -3.02
CA LEU A 250 55.55 -50.44 -3.39
C LEU A 250 54.36 -49.64 -3.94
N SER A 251 53.84 -48.59 -3.29
CA SER A 251 54.44 -47.38 -2.70
C SER A 251 54.51 -46.19 -3.68
N SER A 252 53.48 -45.35 -3.66
CA SER A 252 53.52 -43.88 -3.82
C SER A 252 52.22 -43.29 -3.26
#